data_AF-A0A540R761-F1
#
_entry.id   AF-A0A540R761-F1
#
_cell.length_a   1.000
_cell.length_b   1.000
_cell.length_c   1.000
_cell.angle_alpha   90.00
_cell.angle_beta   90.00
_cell.angle_gamma   90.00
#
_symmetry.space_group_name_H-M   'P 1'
#
loop_
_entity.id
_entity.type
_entity.pdbx_description
1 polymer ?
#
loop_
_entity_poly.entity_id
_entity_poly.type
_entity_poly.pdbx_seq_one_letter_code
_entity_poly.pdbx_strand_id
1 'polypeptide(L)'
;MSQVDEQHLRHLARDLANLYRELDSLKYSRPAPPEVRTIKPAPGPQSPGSWLYVACWLEQSTLLREVAFNALGDTGVKIREDETGPIDLCTKLAFHAQAISELEWASDLVDELEHQTKVIGRHCRPRTAREVAAAEERRLGAEAIARQLRARRHHVTADMVRGWARAGYITKEEQPNGRGGYLLSECLNNLIGEIDAEQNLH
;
A
#
# COMPACT_ATOMS: atom_id res chain seq x y z
N MET A 1 -19.94 22.95 2.60
CA MET A 1 -20.14 21.49 2.69
C MET A 1 -19.61 20.92 1.39
N SER A 2 -18.56 20.10 1.43
CA SER A 2 -18.07 19.43 0.21
C SER A 2 -19.04 18.30 -0.09
N GLN A 3 -19.99 18.56 -0.98
CA GLN A 3 -20.90 17.52 -1.44
C GLN A 3 -20.07 16.47 -2.18
N VAL A 4 -20.06 15.24 -1.67
CA VAL A 4 -19.39 14.11 -2.33
C VAL A 4 -20.14 13.78 -3.61
N ASP A 5 -19.40 13.52 -4.68
CA ASP A 5 -20.00 13.01 -5.92
C ASP A 5 -20.54 11.59 -5.70
N GLU A 6 -21.85 11.43 -5.81
CA GLU A 6 -22.56 10.15 -5.71
C GLU A 6 -22.03 9.12 -6.69
N GLN A 7 -21.69 9.53 -7.91
CA GLN A 7 -21.17 8.62 -8.93
C GLN A 7 -19.79 8.10 -8.55
N HIS A 8 -18.92 8.98 -8.02
CA HIS A 8 -17.62 8.59 -7.50
C HIS A 8 -17.74 7.56 -6.38
N LEU A 9 -18.55 7.85 -5.36
CA LEU A 9 -18.79 6.93 -4.24
C LEU A 9 -19.34 5.56 -4.73
N ARG A 10 -20.30 5.60 -5.66
CA ARG A 10 -20.90 4.38 -6.25
C ARG A 10 -19.87 3.53 -6.98
N HIS A 11 -19.01 4.15 -7.79
CA HIS A 11 -17.96 3.44 -8.52
C HIS A 11 -16.89 2.89 -7.56
N LEU A 12 -16.45 3.71 -6.61
CA LEU A 12 -15.46 3.32 -5.61
C LEU A 12 -15.92 2.11 -4.80
N ALA A 13 -17.17 2.10 -4.33
CA ALA A 13 -17.72 0.97 -3.59
C ALA A 13 -17.82 -0.30 -4.46
N ARG A 14 -18.16 -0.19 -5.76
CA ARG A 14 -18.16 -1.34 -6.68
C ARG A 14 -16.77 -1.89 -6.94
N ASP A 15 -15.79 -1.02 -7.12
CA ASP A 15 -14.39 -1.40 -7.33
C ASP A 15 -13.82 -2.09 -6.09
N LEU A 16 -14.12 -1.57 -4.90
CA LEU A 16 -13.74 -2.19 -3.64
C LEU A 16 -14.39 -3.57 -3.47
N ALA A 17 -15.67 -3.74 -3.83
CA ALA A 17 -16.33 -5.04 -3.83
C ALA A 17 -15.60 -6.07 -4.74
N ASN A 18 -15.15 -5.62 -5.92
CA ASN A 18 -14.38 -6.46 -6.84
C ASN A 18 -13.01 -6.83 -6.25
N LEU A 19 -12.33 -5.88 -5.61
CA LEU A 19 -11.06 -6.13 -4.92
C LEU A 19 -11.20 -7.12 -3.76
N TYR A 20 -12.29 -7.04 -2.99
CA TYR A 20 -12.57 -8.05 -1.97
C TYR A 20 -12.80 -9.44 -2.58
N ARG A 21 -13.51 -9.55 -3.72
CA ARG A 21 -13.65 -10.85 -4.41
C ARG A 21 -12.30 -11.41 -4.87
N GLU A 22 -11.43 -10.55 -5.40
CA GLU A 22 -10.07 -10.92 -5.81
C GLU A 22 -9.24 -11.38 -4.61
N LEU A 23 -9.28 -10.61 -3.51
CA LEU A 23 -8.60 -10.95 -2.25
C LEU A 23 -9.12 -12.27 -1.68
N ASP A 24 -10.44 -12.51 -1.73
CA ASP A 24 -11.07 -13.75 -1.27
C ASP A 24 -10.52 -14.96 -2.01
N SER A 25 -10.47 -14.88 -3.35
CA SER A 25 -9.85 -15.91 -4.20
C SER A 25 -8.38 -16.14 -3.83
N LEU A 26 -7.63 -15.06 -3.59
CA LEU A 26 -6.21 -15.14 -3.26
C LEU A 26 -5.94 -15.80 -1.90
N LYS A 27 -6.82 -15.69 -0.90
CA LYS A 27 -6.65 -16.37 0.42
C LYS A 27 -6.42 -17.87 0.27
N TYR A 28 -7.08 -18.48 -0.70
CA TYR A 28 -7.01 -19.92 -0.99
C TYR A 28 -6.00 -20.28 -2.08
N SER A 29 -5.38 -19.28 -2.71
CA SER A 29 -4.35 -19.51 -3.73
C SER A 29 -3.06 -20.01 -3.08
N ARG A 30 -2.42 -21.02 -3.70
CA ARG A 30 -1.07 -21.44 -3.34
C ARG A 30 -0.08 -20.55 -4.08
N PRO A 31 0.97 -20.03 -3.41
CA PRO A 31 2.02 -19.31 -4.12
C PRO A 31 2.65 -20.23 -5.17
N ALA A 32 2.89 -19.68 -6.37
CA ALA A 32 3.58 -20.42 -7.42
C ALA A 32 4.94 -20.89 -6.89
N PRO A 33 5.31 -22.17 -7.06
CA PRO A 33 6.62 -22.65 -6.63
C PRO A 33 7.70 -21.87 -7.38
N PRO A 34 8.79 -21.43 -6.72
CA PRO A 34 9.87 -20.71 -7.38
C PRO A 34 10.50 -21.58 -8.48
N GLU A 35 10.86 -20.96 -9.61
CA GLU A 35 11.49 -21.64 -10.77
C GLU A 35 12.77 -22.38 -10.38
N VAL A 36 13.51 -21.85 -9.40
CA VAL A 36 14.68 -22.50 -8.81
C VAL A 36 14.39 -22.79 -7.34
N ARG A 37 14.14 -24.07 -7.03
CA ARG A 37 14.00 -24.55 -5.64
C ARG A 37 15.38 -24.73 -5.02
N THR A 38 15.83 -23.76 -4.23
CA THR A 38 17.10 -23.86 -3.47
C THR A 38 16.96 -24.66 -2.17
N ILE A 39 15.74 -24.86 -1.64
CA ILE A 39 15.51 -25.55 -0.35
C ILE A 39 14.30 -26.50 -0.46
N LYS A 40 14.43 -27.72 0.09
CA LYS A 40 13.28 -28.62 0.31
C LYS A 40 12.44 -28.07 1.47
N PRO A 41 11.13 -27.82 1.30
CA PRO A 41 10.28 -27.40 2.40
C PRO A 41 10.31 -28.45 3.51
N ALA A 42 10.28 -27.98 4.76
CA ALA A 42 10.31 -28.84 5.93
C ALA A 42 9.14 -29.85 5.87
N PRO A 43 9.36 -31.12 6.26
CA PRO A 43 8.32 -32.12 6.30
C PRO A 43 7.25 -31.72 7.31
N GLY A 44 5.98 -31.64 6.88
CA GLY A 44 4.84 -31.30 7.71
C GLY A 44 3.68 -30.70 6.93
N PRO A 45 2.47 -30.62 7.52
CA PRO A 45 1.34 -29.95 6.91
C PRO A 45 1.65 -28.47 6.73
N GLN A 46 1.56 -28.00 5.47
CA GLN A 46 1.67 -26.58 5.14
C GLN A 46 0.31 -25.92 5.40
N SER A 47 0.30 -24.74 6.03
CA SER A 47 -0.93 -23.98 6.27
C SER A 47 -1.67 -23.74 4.95
N PRO A 48 -2.99 -24.02 4.87
CA PRO A 48 -3.71 -24.11 3.60
C PRO A 48 -4.06 -22.77 2.93
N GLY A 49 -3.44 -21.65 3.33
CA GLY A 49 -3.73 -20.35 2.75
C GLY A 49 -2.57 -19.38 2.90
N SER A 50 -2.54 -18.38 2.04
CA SER A 50 -1.57 -17.29 2.14
C SER A 50 -1.97 -16.37 3.30
N TRP A 51 -1.23 -16.46 4.41
CA TRP A 51 -1.43 -15.66 5.62
C TRP A 51 -1.50 -14.15 5.32
N LEU A 52 -0.72 -13.68 4.33
CA LEU A 52 -0.71 -12.28 3.90
C LEU A 52 -2.10 -11.79 3.48
N TYR A 53 -2.82 -12.59 2.68
CA TYR A 53 -4.15 -12.21 2.20
C TYR A 53 -5.22 -12.38 3.28
N VAL A 54 -5.05 -13.37 4.16
CA VAL A 54 -5.96 -13.57 5.31
C VAL A 54 -5.84 -12.41 6.29
N ALA A 55 -4.63 -11.97 6.62
CA ALA A 55 -4.40 -10.83 7.52
C ALA A 55 -4.99 -9.54 6.93
N CYS A 56 -4.70 -9.24 5.65
CA CYS A 56 -5.26 -8.10 4.94
C CYS A 56 -6.80 -8.14 4.94
N TRP A 57 -7.40 -9.30 4.67
CA TRP A 57 -8.86 -9.47 4.71
C TRP A 57 -9.44 -9.11 6.08
N LEU A 58 -8.87 -9.65 7.17
CA LEU A 58 -9.39 -9.45 8.53
C LEU A 58 -9.32 -7.99 8.95
N GLU A 59 -8.18 -7.33 8.71
CA GLU A 59 -7.97 -5.92 9.05
C GLU A 59 -8.94 -5.02 8.27
N GLN A 60 -8.91 -5.11 6.94
CA GLN A 60 -9.68 -4.21 6.09
C GLN A 60 -11.19 -4.46 6.22
N SER A 61 -11.64 -5.72 6.36
CA SER A 61 -13.07 -6.02 6.55
C SER A 61 -13.62 -5.52 7.89
N THR A 62 -12.78 -5.38 8.91
CA THR A 62 -13.18 -4.82 10.20
C THR A 62 -13.40 -3.32 10.09
N LEU A 63 -12.44 -2.60 9.48
CA LEU A 63 -12.54 -1.16 9.22
C LEU A 63 -13.74 -0.84 8.33
N LEU A 64 -13.94 -1.59 7.24
CA LEU A 64 -15.10 -1.45 6.36
C LEU A 64 -16.41 -1.61 7.13
N ARG A 65 -16.50 -2.62 8.02
CA ARG A 65 -17.72 -2.88 8.77
C ARG A 65 -18.11 -1.69 9.63
N GLU A 66 -17.15 -1.10 10.33
CA GLU A 66 -17.38 0.07 11.18
C GLU A 66 -17.96 1.24 10.37
N VAL A 67 -17.26 1.66 9.30
CA VAL A 67 -17.68 2.83 8.52
C VAL A 67 -18.96 2.57 7.72
N ALA A 68 -19.14 1.35 7.18
CA ALA A 68 -20.34 0.99 6.42
C ALA A 68 -21.58 0.92 7.32
N PHE A 69 -21.45 0.40 8.54
CA PHE A 69 -22.58 0.33 9.48
C PHE A 69 -23.03 1.72 9.90
N ASN A 70 -22.08 2.64 10.15
CA ASN A 70 -22.41 4.03 10.45
C ASN A 70 -23.14 4.69 9.28
N ALA A 71 -22.61 4.59 8.05
CA ALA A 71 -23.20 5.24 6.87
C ALA A 71 -24.59 4.70 6.54
N LEU A 72 -24.75 3.36 6.56
CA LEU A 72 -26.02 2.71 6.28
C LEU A 72 -27.02 2.95 7.43
N GLY A 73 -26.56 3.00 8.67
CA GLY A 73 -27.39 3.34 9.83
C GLY A 73 -27.94 4.76 9.78
N ASP A 74 -27.08 5.74 9.48
CA ASP A 74 -27.46 7.16 9.37
C ASP A 74 -28.44 7.40 8.21
N THR A 75 -28.38 6.58 7.16
CA THR A 75 -29.33 6.62 6.02
C THR A 75 -30.58 5.77 6.25
N GLY A 76 -30.73 5.15 7.44
CA GLY A 76 -31.90 4.34 7.82
C GLY A 76 -31.96 2.95 7.16
N VAL A 77 -30.86 2.50 6.55
CA VAL A 77 -30.77 1.20 5.90
C VAL A 77 -30.55 0.10 6.94
N LYS A 78 -31.43 -0.89 6.95
CA LYS A 78 -31.30 -2.07 7.82
C LYS A 78 -30.30 -3.07 7.21
N ILE A 79 -29.33 -3.48 8.02
CA ILE A 79 -28.37 -4.54 7.67
C ILE A 79 -28.82 -5.83 8.37
N ARG A 80 -28.98 -6.91 7.61
CA ARG A 80 -29.24 -8.24 8.19
C ARG A 80 -27.94 -8.89 8.63
N GLU A 81 -28.02 -9.82 9.59
CA GLU A 81 -26.83 -10.50 10.14
C GLU A 81 -26.04 -11.30 9.09
N ASP A 82 -26.72 -11.84 8.08
CA ASP A 82 -26.14 -12.59 6.96
C ASP A 82 -25.56 -11.69 5.85
N GLU A 83 -25.82 -10.37 5.89
CA GLU A 83 -25.39 -9.39 4.89
C GLU A 83 -24.25 -8.49 5.43
N THR A 84 -23.43 -9.04 6.33
CA THR A 84 -22.34 -8.32 7.03
C THR A 84 -20.94 -8.58 6.43
N GLY A 85 -20.89 -9.33 5.33
CA GLY A 85 -19.67 -9.57 4.57
C GLY A 85 -19.18 -8.29 3.86
N PRO A 86 -17.86 -8.12 3.66
CA PRO A 86 -17.32 -6.90 3.06
C PRO A 86 -17.84 -6.65 1.63
N ILE A 87 -18.09 -7.72 0.86
CA ILE A 87 -18.65 -7.62 -0.50
C ILE A 87 -20.11 -7.12 -0.46
N ASP A 88 -20.90 -7.64 0.48
CA ASP A 88 -22.31 -7.24 0.64
C ASP A 88 -22.43 -5.79 1.10
N LEU A 89 -21.58 -5.40 2.06
CA LEU A 89 -21.50 -4.01 2.53
C LEU A 89 -21.12 -3.05 1.41
N CYS A 90 -20.08 -3.35 0.63
CA CYS A 90 -19.71 -2.55 -0.53
C CYS A 90 -20.86 -2.45 -1.55
N THR A 91 -21.58 -3.56 -1.78
CA THR A 91 -22.73 -3.60 -2.70
C THR A 91 -23.88 -2.71 -2.20
N LYS A 92 -24.15 -2.72 -0.89
CA LYS A 92 -25.15 -1.85 -0.26
C LYS A 92 -24.74 -0.37 -0.31
N LEU A 93 -23.48 -0.06 -0.01
CA LEU A 93 -22.94 1.30 -0.15
C LEU A 93 -23.12 1.81 -1.60
N ALA A 94 -22.80 1.00 -2.60
CA ALA A 94 -23.01 1.36 -4.00
C ALA A 94 -24.48 1.54 -4.39
N PHE A 95 -25.39 0.78 -3.76
CA PHE A 95 -26.83 0.89 -4.00
C PHE A 95 -27.39 2.17 -3.39
N HIS A 96 -26.96 2.52 -2.18
CA HIS A 96 -27.43 3.67 -1.40
C HIS A 96 -26.54 4.92 -1.54
N ALA A 97 -25.66 4.96 -2.55
CA ALA A 97 -24.65 6.01 -2.72
C ALA A 97 -25.22 7.44 -2.69
N GLN A 98 -26.43 7.66 -3.21
CA GLN A 98 -27.11 8.97 -3.17
C GLN A 98 -27.42 9.44 -1.75
N ALA A 99 -28.03 8.59 -0.92
CA ALA A 99 -28.36 8.97 0.44
C ALA A 99 -27.09 9.14 1.28
N ILE A 100 -26.06 8.34 0.98
CA ILE A 100 -24.79 8.37 1.71
C ILE A 100 -23.96 9.61 1.33
N SER A 101 -23.96 10.03 0.06
CA SER A 101 -23.22 11.23 -0.38
C SER A 101 -23.77 12.54 0.18
N GLU A 102 -25.00 12.51 0.69
CA GLU A 102 -25.66 13.64 1.37
C GLU A 102 -25.30 13.74 2.86
N LEU A 103 -24.61 12.74 3.44
CA LEU A 103 -24.15 12.78 4.83
C LEU A 103 -23.07 13.86 5.02
N GLU A 104 -23.10 14.56 6.16
CA GLU A 104 -22.12 15.62 6.45
C GLU A 104 -20.67 15.11 6.49
N TRP A 105 -20.49 13.83 6.83
CA TRP A 105 -19.20 13.15 6.95
C TRP A 105 -18.90 12.22 5.76
N ALA A 106 -19.67 12.30 4.66
CA ALA A 106 -19.50 11.43 3.50
C ALA A 106 -18.07 11.44 2.91
N SER A 107 -17.34 12.56 3.05
CA SER A 107 -15.94 12.65 2.63
C SER A 107 -15.04 11.67 3.37
N ASP A 108 -15.27 11.49 4.67
CA ASP A 108 -14.44 10.62 5.52
C ASP A 108 -14.66 9.15 5.14
N LEU A 109 -15.90 8.80 4.75
CA LEU A 109 -16.20 7.48 4.18
C LEU A 109 -15.45 7.27 2.86
N VAL A 110 -15.48 8.25 1.96
CA VAL A 110 -14.77 8.16 0.66
C VAL A 110 -13.28 7.97 0.89
N ASP A 111 -12.67 8.77 1.76
CA ASP A 111 -11.24 8.67 2.09
C ASP A 111 -10.87 7.27 2.61
N GLU A 112 -11.70 6.69 3.47
CA GLU A 112 -11.50 5.31 3.96
C GLU A 112 -11.64 4.28 2.83
N LEU A 113 -12.68 4.38 1.99
CA LEU A 113 -12.85 3.46 0.85
C LEU A 113 -11.71 3.57 -0.17
N GLU A 114 -11.19 4.77 -0.42
CA GLU A 114 -10.01 4.99 -1.26
C GLU A 114 -8.76 4.39 -0.63
N HIS A 115 -8.59 4.56 0.68
CA HIS A 115 -7.50 3.94 1.42
C HIS A 115 -7.52 2.41 1.28
N GLN A 116 -8.67 1.78 1.55
CA GLN A 116 -8.83 0.33 1.44
C GLN A 116 -8.62 -0.15 0.01
N THR A 117 -9.17 0.56 -0.98
CA THR A 117 -8.97 0.26 -2.41
C THR A 117 -7.48 0.22 -2.76
N LYS A 118 -6.71 1.18 -2.24
CA LYS A 118 -5.26 1.24 -2.44
C LYS A 118 -4.50 0.12 -1.70
N VAL A 119 -4.87 -0.19 -0.46
CA VAL A 119 -4.24 -1.25 0.32
C VAL A 119 -4.51 -2.60 -0.32
N ILE A 120 -5.78 -2.96 -0.50
CA ILE A 120 -6.19 -4.25 -1.08
C ILE A 120 -5.67 -4.36 -2.51
N GLY A 121 -5.78 -3.30 -3.32
CA GLY A 121 -5.27 -3.28 -4.69
C GLY A 121 -3.78 -3.62 -4.79
N ARG A 122 -2.95 -3.14 -3.86
CA ARG A 122 -1.52 -3.49 -3.80
C ARG A 122 -1.26 -4.95 -3.45
N HIS A 123 -2.12 -5.56 -2.64
CA HIS A 123 -2.02 -6.97 -2.30
C HIS A 123 -2.47 -7.85 -3.46
N CYS A 124 -3.58 -7.51 -4.11
CA CYS A 124 -4.12 -8.30 -5.22
C CYS A 124 -3.26 -8.18 -6.48
N ARG A 125 -2.69 -7.00 -6.72
CA ARG A 125 -1.91 -6.68 -7.93
C ARG A 125 -0.55 -6.13 -7.53
N PRO A 126 0.33 -6.97 -6.96
CA PRO A 126 1.68 -6.54 -6.62
C PRO A 126 2.40 -6.12 -7.91
N ARG A 127 3.05 -4.96 -7.87
CA ARG A 127 3.87 -4.50 -8.99
C ARG A 127 4.96 -5.53 -9.28
N THR A 128 5.12 -5.88 -10.54
CA THR A 128 6.21 -6.75 -10.98
C THR A 128 7.55 -6.07 -10.75
N ALA A 129 8.63 -6.84 -10.59
CA ALA A 129 9.98 -6.29 -10.45
C ALA A 129 10.34 -5.34 -11.63
N ARG A 130 9.83 -5.64 -12.83
CA ARG A 130 9.99 -4.81 -14.03
C ARG A 130 9.25 -3.48 -13.91
N GLU A 131 8.02 -3.48 -13.41
CA GLU A 131 7.25 -2.23 -13.19
C GLU A 131 7.84 -1.38 -12.07
N VAL A 132 8.40 -2.01 -11.04
CA VAL A 132 9.14 -1.31 -9.98
C VAL A 132 10.42 -0.69 -10.54
N ALA A 133 11.15 -1.41 -11.40
CA ALA A 133 12.36 -0.91 -12.04
C ALA A 133 12.10 0.18 -13.10
N ALA A 134 10.96 0.12 -13.79
CA ALA A 134 10.57 1.12 -14.80
C ALA A 134 9.88 2.35 -14.21
N ALA A 135 9.45 2.31 -12.95
CA ALA A 135 8.89 3.48 -12.29
C ALA A 135 10.00 4.50 -12.03
N GLU A 136 9.77 5.76 -12.42
CA GLU A 136 10.65 6.85 -12.02
C GLU A 136 10.85 6.83 -10.51
N GLU A 137 12.12 6.79 -10.11
CA GLU A 137 12.46 6.67 -8.71
C GLU A 137 11.99 7.93 -7.97
N ARG A 138 11.11 7.73 -6.98
CA ARG A 138 10.62 8.83 -6.16
C ARG A 138 11.76 9.39 -5.31
N ARG A 139 12.02 10.69 -5.45
CA ARG A 139 12.90 11.41 -4.51
C ARG A 139 12.31 11.41 -3.10
N LEU A 140 13.14 11.07 -2.12
CA LEU A 140 12.77 10.98 -0.71
C LEU A 140 13.56 11.99 0.13
N GLY A 141 13.01 12.39 1.27
CA GLY A 141 13.77 13.21 2.23
C GLY A 141 14.94 12.44 2.85
N ALA A 142 15.98 13.15 3.29
CA ALA A 142 17.21 12.56 3.83
C ALA A 142 16.95 11.53 4.96
N GLU A 143 15.98 11.79 5.85
CA GLU A 143 15.64 10.87 6.94
C GLU A 143 15.05 9.55 6.44
N ALA A 144 14.21 9.62 5.40
CA ALA A 144 13.62 8.45 4.78
C ALA A 144 14.68 7.62 4.05
N ILE A 145 15.62 8.27 3.35
CA ILE A 145 16.77 7.61 2.70
C ILE A 145 17.64 6.93 3.75
N ALA A 146 18.07 7.65 4.79
CA ALA A 146 18.91 7.10 5.85
C ALA A 146 18.25 5.89 6.55
N ARG A 147 16.94 5.95 6.81
CA ARG A 147 16.19 4.80 7.35
C ARG A 147 16.20 3.60 6.39
N GLN A 148 16.04 3.85 5.10
CA GLN A 148 16.05 2.81 4.07
C GLN A 148 17.44 2.19 3.87
N LEU A 149 18.52 2.96 3.96
CA LEU A 149 19.89 2.47 3.90
C LEU A 149 20.25 1.65 5.15
N ARG A 150 19.82 2.10 6.33
CA ARG A 150 19.97 1.33 7.60
C ARG A 150 19.23 0.00 7.57
N ALA A 151 18.02 -0.05 7.00
CA ALA A 151 17.29 -1.31 6.80
C ALA A 151 18.05 -2.30 5.90
N ARG A 152 18.95 -1.80 5.04
CA ARG A 152 19.85 -2.57 4.17
C ARG A 152 21.24 -2.80 4.79
N ARG A 153 21.39 -2.52 6.09
CA ARG A 153 22.64 -2.68 6.88
C ARG A 153 23.75 -1.68 6.54
N HIS A 154 23.43 -0.54 5.94
CA HIS A 154 24.37 0.57 5.81
C HIS A 154 24.18 1.56 6.97
N HIS A 155 25.25 1.86 7.71
CA HIS A 155 25.22 2.77 8.85
C HIS A 155 25.23 4.24 8.40
N VAL A 156 24.13 4.69 7.79
CA VAL A 156 24.00 6.03 7.21
C VAL A 156 23.02 6.88 8.01
N THR A 157 23.40 8.13 8.29
CA THR A 157 22.54 9.15 8.92
C THR A 157 22.03 10.16 7.88
N ALA A 158 20.97 10.90 8.24
CA ALA A 158 20.44 11.94 7.34
C ALA A 158 21.46 13.06 7.06
N ASP A 159 22.34 13.36 8.00
CA ASP A 159 23.39 14.37 7.81
C ASP A 159 24.46 13.91 6.83
N MET A 160 24.78 12.61 6.79
CA MET A 160 25.65 12.04 5.76
C MET A 160 25.03 12.21 4.37
N VAL A 161 23.73 11.90 4.20
CA VAL A 161 23.02 12.10 2.93
C VAL A 161 23.05 13.57 2.50
N ARG A 162 22.79 14.50 3.43
CA ARG A 162 22.91 15.94 3.14
C ARG A 162 24.35 16.36 2.84
N GLY A 163 25.33 15.69 3.45
CA GLY A 163 26.76 15.90 3.22
C GLY A 163 27.17 15.47 1.82
N TRP A 164 26.76 14.28 1.38
CA TRP A 164 26.99 13.78 0.03
C TRP A 164 26.43 14.71 -1.04
N ALA A 165 25.23 15.23 -0.83
CA ALA A 165 24.64 16.20 -1.75
C ALA A 165 25.39 17.54 -1.78
N ARG A 166 25.89 18.01 -0.63
CA ARG A 166 26.72 19.22 -0.54
C ARG A 166 28.07 19.04 -1.23
N ALA A 167 28.64 17.84 -1.17
CA ALA A 167 29.89 17.49 -1.82
C ALA A 167 29.73 17.16 -3.32
N GLY A 168 28.49 17.07 -3.84
CA GLY A 168 28.20 16.83 -5.24
C GLY A 168 28.18 15.36 -5.66
N TYR A 169 28.21 14.42 -4.71
CA TYR A 169 28.17 12.97 -5.00
C TYR A 169 26.76 12.46 -5.34
N ILE A 170 25.72 13.16 -4.88
CA ILE A 170 24.32 12.84 -5.15
C ILE A 170 23.53 14.11 -5.48
N THR A 171 22.43 13.97 -6.20
CA THR A 171 21.61 15.11 -6.64
C THR A 171 20.56 15.46 -5.60
N LYS A 172 20.44 16.77 -5.30
CA LYS A 172 19.36 17.34 -4.49
C LYS A 172 18.40 18.12 -5.37
N GLU A 173 17.11 17.80 -5.31
CA GLU A 173 16.04 18.62 -5.89
C GLU A 173 15.06 19.06 -4.82
N GLU A 174 14.39 20.18 -5.05
CA GLU A 174 13.37 20.68 -4.13
C GLU A 174 12.04 19.97 -4.35
N GLN A 175 11.49 19.39 -3.30
CA GLN A 175 10.17 18.75 -3.32
C GLN A 175 9.06 19.82 -3.18
N PRO A 176 7.80 19.47 -3.52
CA PRO A 176 6.66 20.40 -3.36
C PRO A 176 6.45 20.96 -1.95
N ASN A 177 7.06 20.36 -0.93
CA ASN A 177 7.02 20.79 0.46
C ASN A 177 8.20 21.72 0.86
N GLY A 178 9.00 22.19 -0.10
CA GLY A 178 10.18 23.04 0.12
C GLY A 178 11.38 22.32 0.75
N ARG A 179 11.33 20.99 0.90
CA ARG A 179 12.44 20.18 1.45
C ARG A 179 13.25 19.54 0.33
N GLY A 180 14.53 19.29 0.61
CA GLY A 180 15.41 18.56 -0.30
C GLY A 180 15.00 17.09 -0.46
N GLY A 181 14.87 16.64 -1.71
CA GLY A 181 14.63 15.28 -2.13
C GLY A 181 15.86 14.67 -2.79
N TYR A 182 16.13 13.42 -2.45
CA TYR A 182 17.30 12.65 -2.87
C TYR A 182 16.86 11.31 -3.45
N LEU A 183 17.64 10.77 -4.39
CA LEU A 183 17.42 9.43 -4.94
C LEU A 183 18.14 8.39 -4.07
N LEU A 184 17.49 7.25 -3.84
CA LEU A 184 18.11 6.14 -3.10
C LEU A 184 19.18 5.45 -3.95
N SER A 185 18.96 5.33 -5.26
CA SER A 185 19.94 4.76 -6.19
C SER A 185 21.27 5.52 -6.19
N GLU A 186 21.25 6.85 -6.25
CA GLU A 186 22.46 7.68 -6.17
C GLU A 186 23.20 7.46 -4.84
N CYS A 187 22.47 7.39 -3.73
CA CYS A 187 23.07 7.13 -2.41
C CYS A 187 23.70 5.74 -2.32
N LEU A 188 23.07 4.72 -2.91
CA LEU A 188 23.61 3.36 -2.98
C LEU A 188 24.86 3.30 -3.86
N ASN A 189 24.84 3.98 -5.01
CA ASN A 189 25.98 4.04 -5.92
C ASN A 189 27.19 4.72 -5.27
N ASN A 190 26.96 5.81 -4.52
CA ASN A 190 28.04 6.45 -3.76
C ASN A 190 28.66 5.51 -2.72
N LEU A 191 27.84 4.76 -1.99
CA LEU A 191 28.33 3.78 -1.00
C LEU A 191 29.13 2.64 -1.64
N ILE A 192 28.70 2.13 -2.80
CA ILE A 192 29.41 1.08 -3.53
C ILE A 192 30.74 1.61 -4.07
N GLY A 193 30.74 2.83 -4.62
CA GLY A 193 31.96 3.48 -5.11
C GLY A 193 33.00 3.77 -4.01
N GLU A 194 32.57 4.08 -2.78
CA GLU A 194 33.46 4.24 -1.62
C GLU A 194 34.11 2.89 -1.23
N ILE A 195 33.36 1.78 -1.27
CA ILE A 195 33.87 0.44 -0.92
C ILE A 195 34.91 -0.05 -1.94
N ASP A 196 34.68 0.16 -3.24
CA ASP A 196 35.62 -0.23 -4.29
C ASP A 196 36.91 0.61 -4.28
N ALA A 197 36.84 1.86 -3.81
CA ALA A 197 38.01 2.72 -3.64
C ALA A 197 38.89 2.28 -2.45
N GLU A 198 38.29 1.84 -1.34
CA GLU A 198 39.03 1.36 -0.16
C GLU A 198 39.70 -0.01 -0.39
N GLN A 199 39.14 -0.88 -1.24
CA GLN A 199 39.74 -2.19 -1.54
C GLN A 199 40.92 -2.13 -2.54
N ASN A 200 41.06 -1.06 -3.32
CA ASN A 200 42.17 -0.87 -4.29
C ASN A 200 43.40 -0.15 -3.69
N LEU A 201 43.41 0.10 -2.37
CA LEU A 201 44.50 0.72 -1.63
C LEU A 201 45.34 -0.27 -0.82
N HIS A 202 45.13 -1.58 -1.02
CA HIS A 202 45.90 -2.69 -0.42
C HIS A 202 46.43 -3.65 -1.48
#